data_AF-A0A356IRZ3-F1
#
_entry.id   AF-A0A356IRZ3-F1
#
_cell.length_a   1.000
_cell.length_b   1.000
_cell.length_c   1.000
_cell.angle_alpha   90.00
_cell.angle_beta   90.00
_cell.angle_gamma   90.00
#
_symmetry.space_group_name_H-M   'P 1'
#
loop_
_entity.id
_entity.type
_entity.pdbx_description
1 polymer ?
#
loop_
_entity_poly.entity_id
_entity_poly.type
_entity_poly.pdbx_seq_one_letter_code
_entity_poly.pdbx_strand_id
1 'polypeptide(L)' 'RSWQWPAIFNWLQQQGNVEPREMYRTFNCGVGMILAIAADQAQAAVTALQDLGESAWLIGTIEASTQETPEVVLQGL' A
#
# COMPACT_ATOMS: atom_id res chain seq x y z
N ARG A 1 8.32 -6.95 3.22
CA ARG A 1 7.24 -6.85 2.19
C ARG A 1 5.91 -6.92 2.93
N SER A 2 5.10 -5.87 2.85
CA SER A 2 3.87 -5.71 3.65
C SER A 2 2.61 -6.31 3.00
N TRP A 3 2.58 -6.50 1.68
CA TRP A 3 1.50 -7.23 1.01
C TRP A 3 1.96 -7.86 -0.31
N GLN A 4 1.10 -8.70 -0.89
CA GLN A 4 1.25 -9.26 -2.22
C GLN A 4 0.12 -8.77 -3.12
N TRP A 5 0.43 -8.48 -4.40
CA TRP A 5 -0.59 -8.09 -5.37
C TRP A 5 -1.61 -9.21 -5.58
N PRO A 6 -2.91 -8.89 -5.61
CA PRO A 6 -3.92 -9.80 -6.13
C PRO A 6 -3.54 -10.30 -7.53
N ALA A 7 -3.82 -11.58 -7.82
CA ALA A 7 -3.36 -12.26 -9.03
C ALA A 7 -3.74 -11.55 -10.34
N ILE A 8 -4.86 -10.83 -10.36
CA ILE A 8 -5.33 -10.05 -11.50
C ILE A 8 -4.32 -8.96 -11.91
N PHE A 9 -3.61 -8.32 -10.96
CA PHE A 9 -2.63 -7.29 -11.28
C PHE A 9 -1.35 -7.87 -11.86
N ASN A 10 -0.93 -9.06 -11.41
CA ASN A 10 0.17 -9.79 -12.03
C ASN A 10 -0.17 -10.15 -13.49
N TRP A 11 -1.40 -10.60 -13.73
CA TRP A 11 -1.87 -10.90 -15.08
C TRP A 11 -1.92 -9.63 -15.96
N LEU A 12 -2.50 -8.54 -15.46
CA LEU A 12 -2.58 -7.25 -16.19
C LEU A 12 -1.20 -6.73 -16.55
N GLN A 13 -0.25 -6.76 -15.62
CA GLN A 13 1.12 -6.35 -15.85
C GLN A 13 1.76 -7.16 -16.99
N GLN A 14 1.62 -8.49 -16.94
CA GLN A 14 2.22 -9.39 -17.93
C GLN A 14 1.60 -9.22 -19.31
N GLN A 15 0.26 -9.11 -19.40
CA GLN A 15 -0.43 -8.99 -20.68
C GLN A 15 -0.31 -7.60 -21.30
N GLY A 16 -0.28 -6.56 -20.47
CA GLY A 16 -0.11 -5.17 -20.92
C GLY A 16 1.35 -4.75 -21.10
N ASN A 17 2.32 -5.61 -20.74
CA ASN A 17 3.75 -5.30 -20.68
C ASN A 17 4.04 -3.97 -19.94
N VAL A 18 3.38 -3.79 -18.80
CA VAL A 18 3.43 -2.55 -18.02
C VAL A 18 4.59 -2.59 -17.03
N GLU A 19 5.38 -1.51 -16.96
CA GLU A 19 6.45 -1.40 -15.97
C GLU A 19 5.88 -1.48 -14.53
N PRO A 20 6.53 -2.19 -13.58
CA PRO A 20 6.07 -2.27 -12.19
C PRO A 20 5.75 -0.91 -11.54
N ARG A 21 6.50 0.15 -11.86
CA ARG A 21 6.25 1.50 -11.36
C ARG A 21 4.95 2.09 -11.91
N GLU A 22 4.67 1.89 -13.18
CA GLU A 22 3.43 2.37 -13.81
C GLU A 22 2.19 1.62 -13.32
N MET A 23 2.35 0.35 -12.90
CA MET A 23 1.28 -0.39 -12.21
C MET A 23 0.83 0.32 -10.93
N TYR A 24 1.76 0.77 -10.09
CA TYR A 24 1.46 1.49 -8.85
C TYR A 24 0.91 2.90 -9.06
N ARG A 25 1.20 3.54 -10.21
CA ARG A 25 0.64 4.87 -10.54
C ARG A 25 -0.78 4.79 -11.07
N THR A 26 -1.14 3.67 -11.70
CA THR A 26 -2.42 3.50 -12.41
C THR A 26 -3.44 2.69 -11.61
N PHE A 27 -2.98 1.70 -10.86
CA PHE A 27 -3.83 0.77 -10.14
C PHE A 27 -3.57 0.81 -8.64
N ASN A 28 -4.56 0.40 -7.86
CA ASN A 28 -4.45 0.31 -6.41
C ASN A 28 -3.56 -0.87 -5.94
N CYS A 29 -3.25 -1.82 -6.83
CA CYS A 29 -2.44 -3.00 -6.55
C CYS A 29 -2.86 -3.79 -5.30
N GLY A 30 -4.15 -3.78 -4.96
CA GLY A 30 -4.72 -4.46 -3.78
C GLY A 30 -4.90 -3.60 -2.54
N VAL A 31 -4.59 -2.30 -2.59
CA VAL A 31 -4.75 -1.36 -1.47
C VAL A 31 -5.80 -0.31 -1.82
N GLY A 32 -7.05 -0.52 -1.39
CA GLY A 32 -8.15 0.40 -1.70
C GLY A 32 -8.15 1.71 -0.89
N MET A 33 -7.54 1.70 0.30
CA MET A 33 -7.54 2.82 1.24
C MET A 33 -6.28 2.80 2.11
N ILE A 34 -5.79 3.97 2.51
CA ILE A 34 -4.74 4.15 3.50
C ILE A 34 -5.26 5.08 4.59
N LEU A 35 -5.01 4.71 5.85
CA LEU A 35 -5.35 5.51 7.03
C LEU A 35 -4.06 5.97 7.71
N ALA A 36 -3.95 7.27 8.00
CA ALA A 36 -2.86 7.83 8.79
C ALA A 36 -3.30 7.90 10.27
N ILE A 37 -2.61 7.14 11.13
CA ILE A 37 -2.98 6.95 12.54
C ILE A 37 -1.74 7.18 13.40
N ALA A 38 -1.94 7.68 14.62
CA ALA A 38 -0.86 7.75 15.61
C ALA A 38 -0.25 6.36 15.84
N ALA A 39 1.09 6.28 15.93
CA ALA A 39 1.81 5.00 15.92
C ALA A 39 1.41 4.07 17.07
N ASP A 40 1.08 4.64 18.23
CA ASP A 40 0.61 3.93 19.42
C ASP A 40 -0.82 3.37 19.28
N GLN A 41 -1.61 3.87 18.35
CA GLN A 41 -2.97 3.41 18.06
C GLN A 41 -3.07 2.50 16.82
N ALA A 42 -2.00 2.41 16.02
CA ALA A 42 -2.02 1.72 14.74
C ALA A 42 -2.48 0.24 14.86
N GLN A 43 -1.95 -0.50 15.85
CA GLN A 43 -2.29 -1.91 16.01
C GLN A 43 -3.75 -2.10 16.45
N ALA A 44 -4.25 -1.25 17.34
CA ALA A 44 -5.64 -1.29 17.78
C ALA A 44 -6.60 -1.00 16.61
N ALA A 45 -6.26 -0.04 15.75
CA ALA A 45 -7.03 0.27 14.56
C ALA A 45 -7.04 -0.89 13.55
N VAL A 46 -5.89 -1.55 13.33
CA VAL A 46 -5.82 -2.75 12.48
C VAL A 46 -6.73 -3.85 13.00
N THR A 47 -6.69 -4.15 14.31
CA THR A 47 -7.58 -5.15 14.92
C THR A 47 -9.04 -4.78 14.76
N ALA A 48 -9.42 -3.52 15.03
CA ALA A 48 -10.80 -3.07 14.87
C ALA A 48 -11.32 -3.22 13.43
N LEU A 49 -10.49 -2.93 12.42
CA LEU A 49 -10.85 -3.13 11.02
C LEU A 49 -11.02 -4.61 10.66
N GLN A 50 -10.13 -5.47 11.17
CA GLN A 50 -10.22 -6.92 10.97
C GLN A 50 -11.49 -7.50 11.62
N ASP A 51 -11.88 -7.02 12.80
CA ASP A 51 -13.12 -7.42 13.47
C ASP A 51 -14.39 -7.00 12.69
N LEU A 52 -14.28 -5.94 11.88
CA LEU A 52 -15.33 -5.51 10.95
C LEU A 52 -15.32 -6.28 9.63
N GLY A 53 -14.40 -7.23 9.44
CA GLY A 53 -14.28 -8.05 8.24
C GLY A 53 -13.37 -7.45 7.15
N GLU A 54 -12.67 -6.35 7.44
CA GLU A 54 -11.76 -5.72 6.48
C GLU A 54 -10.39 -6.39 6.48
N SER A 55 -9.73 -6.42 5.32
CA SER A 55 -8.33 -6.84 5.21
C SER A 55 -7.42 -5.64 5.48
N ALA A 56 -7.01 -5.47 6.74
CA ALA A 56 -6.14 -4.37 7.19
C ALA A 56 -4.79 -4.86 7.72
N TRP A 57 -3.73 -4.09 7.45
CA TRP A 57 -2.37 -4.32 7.96
C TRP A 57 -1.57 -3.01 7.99
N LEU A 58 -0.45 -3.00 8.70
CA LEU A 58 0.47 -1.87 8.69
C LEU A 58 1.24 -1.85 7.35
N ILE A 59 0.95 -0.87 6.50
CA ILE A 59 1.55 -0.77 5.17
C ILE A 59 2.90 -0.05 5.15
N GLY A 60 3.12 0.90 6.07
CA GLY A 60 4.32 1.71 6.16
C GLY A 60 4.23 2.83 7.21
N THR A 61 5.11 3.82 7.10
CA THR A 61 5.25 4.96 8.01
C THR A 61 5.29 6.28 7.23
N ILE A 62 4.95 7.38 7.90
CA ILE A 62 5.14 8.74 7.39
C ILE A 62 6.35 9.33 8.11
N GLU A 63 7.28 9.88 7.34
CA GLU A 63 8.52 10.48 7.85
C GLU A 63 8.66 11.92 7.38
N ALA A 64 9.36 12.75 8.17
CA ALA A 64 9.68 14.10 7.76
C ALA A 64 10.64 14.07 6.56
N SER A 65 10.35 14.85 5.54
CA SER A 65 11.20 14.99 4.35
C SER A 65 11.66 16.44 4.20
N THR A 66 12.90 16.61 3.75
CA THR A 66 13.45 17.92 3.36
C THR A 66 13.22 18.24 1.88
N GLN A 67 12.61 17.32 1.11
CA GLN A 67 12.31 17.55 -0.29
C GLN A 67 11.11 18.49 -0.46
N GLU A 68 11.12 19.31 -1.51
CA GLU A 68 10.01 20.20 -1.82
C GLU A 68 8.76 19.44 -2.27
N THR A 69 8.95 18.30 -2.94
CA THR A 69 7.86 17.46 -3.45
C THR A 69 7.60 16.27 -2.54
N PRO A 70 6.34 15.93 -2.24
CA PRO A 70 6.01 14.68 -1.56
C PRO A 70 6.53 13.47 -2.34
N GLU A 71 7.13 12.53 -1.63
CA GLU A 71 7.68 11.30 -2.20
C GLU A 71 7.06 10.08 -1.51
N VAL A 72 6.85 9.01 -2.28
CA VAL A 72 6.49 7.68 -1.79
C VAL A 72 7.60 6.71 -2.16
N VAL A 73 8.26 6.13 -1.16
CA VAL A 73 9.31 5.14 -1.36
C VAL A 73 8.75 3.74 -1.17
N LEU A 74 8.72 2.95 -2.25
CA LEU A 74 8.31 1.55 -2.22
C LEU A 74 9.52 0.63 -2.08
N GLN A 75 9.59 -0.13 -0.99
CA GLN A 75 10.68 -1.07 -0.74
C GLN A 75 10.42 -2.44 -1.37
N GLY A 76 11.42 -2.98 -2.09
CA GLY A 76 11.38 -4.34 -2.63
C GLY A 76 10.62 -4.50 -3.95
N LEU A 77 10.53 -3.40 -4.72
CA LEU A 77 10.33 -3.40 -6.17
C LEU A 77 11.50 -4.10 -6.87
#